data_AF-A0A3Q9FSH7-F1
#
_entry.id   AF-A0A3Q9FSH7-F1
#
_cell.length_a   1.000
_cell.length_b   1.000
_cell.length_c   1.000
_cell.angle_alpha   90.00
_cell.angle_beta   90.00
_cell.angle_gamma   90.00
#
_symmetry.space_group_name_H-M   'P 1'
#
loop_
_entity.id
_entity.type
_entity.pdbx_description
1 polymer ?
#
loop_
_entity_poly.entity_id
_entity_poly.type
_entity_poly.pdbx_seq_one_letter_code
_entity_poly.pdbx_strand_id
1 'polypeptide(L)'
;MKLYLLRTIVSITVLGLLCTSNIFAQCSGVPNGNWTEGCTYSISNDVSVSSLSVKSGTGVLIIDLEDTYTYETTGNLTVKNGETLVVKGNLKVGGSFSNHGYIYVYGSIEIAGAAQNQPSSRIKVGGDIDIAGAASDHDVVRAGGTITSINIFGEDDYIYVSPTDDDFLAYFPSFSLPVELSAFNVTKVEEVVAINWTTASEINSAYFDVQRSTDKRNWETIERVNAQGNSDVSVAYQVNDNIGNLNEIYYRLYQIDLDGAVEIFGPLQVKNNSSNLKISTYPNPITSSEKLSILIEGMESSESCSIIIYDTKGKLVLATEHEVEIGSSIKTIDTSMLTQGLHFVKISIGKENEAFKLLVSK
;
A
#
# COMPACT_ATOMS: atom_id res chain seq x y z
N MET A 1 3.68 12.52 47.22
CA MET A 1 3.67 13.79 46.46
C MET A 1 4.87 13.76 45.53
N LYS A 2 4.66 13.24 44.30
CA LYS A 2 5.75 12.92 43.35
C LYS A 2 5.71 13.90 42.16
N LEU A 3 6.89 14.48 41.94
CA LEU A 3 7.53 15.05 40.75
C LEU A 3 6.77 15.27 39.42
N TYR A 4 7.30 16.31 38.74
CA TYR A 4 7.44 16.59 37.29
C TYR A 4 6.55 17.71 36.74
N LEU A 5 7.19 18.85 36.42
CA LEU A 5 6.98 19.60 35.18
C LEU A 5 8.06 20.68 35.04
N LEU A 6 9.19 20.25 34.49
CA LEU A 6 10.17 21.13 33.85
C LEU A 6 10.66 20.37 32.62
N ARG A 7 10.31 20.87 31.43
CA ARG A 7 10.79 20.57 30.06
C ARG A 7 9.61 20.87 29.11
N THR A 8 9.67 21.62 28.03
CA THR A 8 10.74 22.36 27.37
C THR A 8 10.02 23.22 26.31
N ILE A 9 10.20 24.54 26.34
CA ILE A 9 9.92 25.43 25.22
C ILE A 9 11.06 25.22 24.22
N VAL A 10 10.89 24.35 23.21
CA VAL A 10 11.79 24.27 22.04
C VAL A 10 10.99 23.80 20.82
N SER A 11 11.07 24.61 19.76
CA SER A 11 10.80 24.31 18.34
C SER A 11 9.36 24.37 17.82
N ILE A 12 8.88 25.61 17.63
CA ILE A 12 7.80 25.97 16.68
C ILE A 12 8.34 26.22 15.24
N THR A 13 9.61 25.93 14.95
CA THR A 13 10.23 26.35 13.66
C THR A 13 10.69 25.20 12.75
N VAL A 14 10.19 23.97 12.94
CA VAL A 14 10.59 22.81 12.09
C VAL A 14 9.41 22.01 11.51
N LEU A 15 8.15 22.47 11.68
CA LEU A 15 6.99 21.84 11.03
C LEU A 15 6.51 22.57 9.75
N GLY A 16 7.34 23.46 9.19
CA GLY A 16 7.03 24.21 7.97
C GLY A 16 7.71 23.72 6.70
N LEU A 17 8.30 22.51 6.68
CA LEU A 17 9.17 22.09 5.56
C LEU A 17 9.10 20.61 5.14
N LEU A 18 8.10 19.85 5.60
CA LEU A 18 7.92 18.45 5.17
C LEU A 18 6.44 18.15 4.88
N CYS A 19 5.88 18.79 3.87
CA CYS A 19 4.67 18.31 3.20
C CYS A 19 4.58 18.91 1.79
N THR A 20 5.54 18.56 0.91
CA THR A 20 5.50 18.97 -0.51
C THR A 20 5.54 17.78 -1.46
N SER A 21 5.10 16.60 -1.00
CA SER A 21 4.68 15.55 -1.94
C SER A 21 3.21 15.80 -2.25
N ASN A 22 2.94 16.47 -3.37
CA ASN A 22 1.60 16.50 -3.97
C ASN A 22 1.23 15.07 -4.36
N ILE A 23 0.40 14.42 -3.52
CA ILE A 23 0.00 13.00 -3.65
C ILE A 23 -1.30 12.84 -4.49
N PHE A 24 -1.90 13.94 -4.95
CA PHE A 24 -3.14 13.93 -5.74
C PHE A 24 -2.94 14.53 -7.14
N ALA A 25 -3.74 14.09 -8.13
CA ALA A 25 -3.84 14.77 -9.42
C ALA A 25 -4.28 16.24 -9.21
N GLN A 26 -3.44 17.20 -9.61
CA GLN A 26 -3.80 18.62 -9.56
C GLN A 26 -4.66 18.99 -10.77
N CYS A 27 -5.87 19.46 -10.49
CA CYS A 27 -6.77 19.99 -11.51
C CYS A 27 -6.72 21.52 -11.55
N SER A 28 -6.96 22.08 -12.73
CA SER A 28 -7.05 23.53 -12.94
C SER A 28 -8.47 24.04 -12.76
N GLY A 29 -8.62 25.22 -12.16
CA GLY A 29 -9.91 25.91 -12.04
C GLY A 29 -10.51 25.79 -10.65
N VAL A 30 -11.83 25.86 -10.55
CA VAL A 30 -12.57 25.79 -9.29
C VAL A 30 -13.76 24.87 -9.50
N PRO A 31 -14.01 23.91 -8.60
CA PRO A 31 -15.19 23.07 -8.71
C PRO A 31 -16.48 23.90 -8.67
N ASN A 32 -17.41 23.69 -9.61
CA ASN A 32 -18.73 24.35 -9.63
C ASN A 32 -19.74 23.45 -10.34
N GLY A 33 -20.96 23.35 -9.80
CA GLY A 33 -22.03 22.52 -10.35
C GLY A 33 -21.83 21.03 -10.08
N ASN A 34 -22.06 20.19 -11.08
CA ASN A 34 -21.97 18.73 -10.94
C ASN A 34 -20.54 18.24 -11.20
N TRP A 35 -19.89 17.72 -10.17
CA TRP A 35 -18.53 17.19 -10.21
C TRP A 35 -18.52 15.67 -10.24
N THR A 36 -17.71 15.09 -11.13
CA THR A 36 -17.66 13.63 -11.39
C THR A 36 -16.24 13.07 -11.40
N GLU A 37 -15.20 13.89 -11.27
CA GLU A 37 -13.81 13.43 -11.29
C GLU A 37 -13.12 13.78 -9.98
N GLY A 38 -12.45 12.80 -9.37
CA GLY A 38 -11.65 12.99 -8.16
C GLY A 38 -10.37 13.74 -8.47
N CYS A 39 -10.11 14.82 -7.75
CA CYS A 39 -8.99 15.71 -8.03
C CYS A 39 -8.70 16.66 -6.86
N THR A 40 -7.50 17.24 -6.84
CA THR A 40 -7.14 18.34 -5.92
C THR A 40 -7.10 19.68 -6.63
N TYR A 41 -7.79 20.66 -6.05
CA TYR A 41 -7.82 22.05 -6.49
C TYR A 41 -7.13 22.93 -5.46
N SER A 42 -5.96 23.44 -5.78
CA SER A 42 -5.25 24.40 -4.93
C SER A 42 -5.68 25.83 -5.25
N ILE A 43 -6.30 26.51 -4.29
CA ILE A 43 -6.85 27.87 -4.46
C ILE A 43 -6.35 28.74 -3.30
N SER A 44 -5.66 29.83 -3.60
CA SER A 44 -5.02 30.71 -2.61
C SER A 44 -5.81 32.00 -2.34
N ASN A 45 -7.14 31.94 -2.43
CA ASN A 45 -8.05 33.03 -2.16
C ASN A 45 -9.45 32.53 -1.82
N ASP A 46 -10.27 33.38 -1.20
CA ASP A 46 -11.70 33.09 -1.06
C ASP A 46 -12.36 32.92 -2.42
N VAL A 47 -13.23 31.94 -2.54
CA VAL A 47 -13.90 31.60 -3.79
C VAL A 47 -15.38 31.38 -3.54
N SER A 48 -16.21 31.86 -4.47
CA SER A 48 -17.66 31.72 -4.40
C SER A 48 -18.18 31.16 -5.71
N VAL A 49 -18.93 30.06 -5.63
CA VAL A 49 -19.49 29.33 -6.78
C VAL A 49 -21.00 29.17 -6.64
N SER A 50 -21.68 28.91 -7.76
CA SER A 50 -23.16 28.83 -7.75
C SER A 50 -23.70 27.65 -6.93
N SER A 51 -23.04 26.48 -7.01
CA SER A 51 -23.41 25.26 -6.28
C SER A 51 -22.28 24.25 -6.40
N LEU A 52 -22.32 23.19 -5.60
CA LEU A 52 -21.44 22.04 -5.76
C LEU A 52 -22.21 20.74 -5.51
N SER A 53 -22.08 19.79 -6.43
CA SER A 53 -22.61 18.44 -6.28
C SER A 53 -21.55 17.42 -6.63
N VAL A 54 -20.96 16.77 -5.62
CA VAL A 54 -20.04 15.64 -5.78
C VAL A 54 -20.87 14.41 -6.15
N LYS A 55 -20.74 13.94 -7.38
CA LYS A 55 -21.55 12.85 -7.96
C LYS A 55 -20.92 11.49 -7.73
N SER A 56 -21.73 10.46 -7.86
CA SER A 56 -21.27 9.07 -7.83
C SER A 56 -20.15 8.83 -8.85
N GLY A 57 -19.09 8.17 -8.41
CA GLY A 57 -17.90 7.88 -9.22
C GLY A 57 -16.81 8.96 -9.16
N THR A 58 -16.95 9.98 -8.30
CA THR A 58 -15.91 11.00 -8.09
C THR A 58 -14.75 10.43 -7.25
N GLY A 59 -15.02 9.54 -6.30
CA GLY A 59 -14.05 9.09 -5.30
C GLY A 59 -13.80 10.18 -4.26
N VAL A 60 -12.79 11.02 -4.50
CA VAL A 60 -12.36 12.09 -3.57
C VAL A 60 -12.17 13.41 -4.31
N LEU A 61 -12.93 14.42 -3.92
CA LEU A 61 -12.73 15.81 -4.34
C LEU A 61 -12.05 16.59 -3.22
N ILE A 62 -10.87 17.16 -3.49
CA ILE A 62 -10.13 17.98 -2.54
C ILE A 62 -10.09 19.43 -3.02
N ILE A 63 -10.52 20.33 -2.15
CA ILE A 63 -10.40 21.77 -2.30
C ILE A 63 -9.37 22.20 -1.25
N ASP A 64 -8.15 22.43 -1.71
CA ASP A 64 -7.01 22.81 -0.89
C ASP A 64 -6.91 24.33 -0.86
N LEU A 65 -7.53 24.93 0.15
CA LEU A 65 -7.39 26.34 0.46
C LEU A 65 -6.35 26.46 1.57
N GLU A 66 -5.46 27.44 1.50
CA GLU A 66 -4.62 27.79 2.64
C GLU A 66 -5.57 28.06 3.83
N ASP A 67 -5.40 27.34 4.96
CA ASP A 67 -6.39 27.07 6.03
C ASP A 67 -7.34 28.21 6.47
N THR A 68 -7.01 29.46 6.16
CA THR A 68 -7.78 30.66 6.46
C THR A 68 -8.83 31.04 5.41
N TYR A 69 -8.73 30.54 4.17
CA TYR A 69 -9.62 30.93 3.08
C TYR A 69 -10.92 30.12 3.04
N THR A 70 -11.93 30.66 2.38
CA THR A 70 -13.29 30.12 2.33
C THR A 70 -13.67 29.69 0.92
N TYR A 71 -14.19 28.48 0.80
CA TYR A 71 -14.92 28.02 -0.37
C TYR A 71 -16.42 28.17 -0.09
N GLU A 72 -17.09 29.05 -0.82
CA GLU A 72 -18.51 29.33 -0.71
C GLU A 72 -19.29 28.73 -1.88
N THR A 73 -20.39 28.04 -1.58
CA THR A 73 -21.45 27.79 -2.55
C THR A 73 -22.62 28.74 -2.26
N THR A 74 -22.96 29.66 -3.16
CA THR A 74 -24.12 30.55 -2.97
C THR A 74 -25.45 29.79 -2.96
N GLY A 75 -25.48 28.62 -3.60
CA GLY A 75 -26.60 27.70 -3.63
C GLY A 75 -26.31 26.43 -2.83
N ASN A 76 -26.82 25.29 -3.31
CA ASN A 76 -26.79 24.03 -2.57
C ASN A 76 -25.43 23.32 -2.67
N LEU A 77 -25.09 22.58 -1.61
CA LEU A 77 -24.01 21.61 -1.56
C LEU A 77 -24.60 20.20 -1.43
N THR A 78 -24.17 19.26 -2.28
CA THR A 78 -24.58 17.85 -2.19
C THR A 78 -23.41 16.91 -2.38
N VAL A 79 -23.26 15.94 -1.48
CA VAL A 79 -22.29 14.85 -1.62
C VAL A 79 -23.05 13.53 -1.72
N LYS A 80 -22.80 12.77 -2.79
CA LYS A 80 -23.47 11.49 -3.04
C LYS A 80 -22.87 10.35 -2.22
N ASN A 81 -23.60 9.23 -2.18
CA ASN A 81 -23.23 8.07 -1.38
C ASN A 81 -21.83 7.54 -1.74
N GLY A 82 -21.00 7.28 -0.73
CA GLY A 82 -19.64 6.79 -0.89
C GLY A 82 -18.60 7.80 -1.39
N GLU A 83 -19.02 9.03 -1.71
CA GLU A 83 -18.14 10.08 -2.22
C GLU A 83 -17.52 10.90 -1.07
N THR A 84 -16.29 11.36 -1.28
CA THR A 84 -15.58 12.18 -0.29
C THR A 84 -15.36 13.60 -0.78
N LEU A 85 -15.70 14.58 0.06
CA LEU A 85 -15.33 15.98 -0.11
C LEU A 85 -14.38 16.40 1.01
N VAL A 86 -13.24 16.95 0.64
CA VAL A 86 -12.26 17.54 1.55
C VAL A 86 -12.14 19.02 1.25
N VAL A 87 -12.29 19.85 2.27
CA VAL A 87 -12.00 21.28 2.22
C VAL A 87 -10.92 21.56 3.24
N LYS A 88 -9.69 21.80 2.78
CA LYS A 88 -8.66 22.39 3.64
C LYS A 88 -8.91 23.89 3.65
N GLY A 89 -9.25 24.46 4.79
CA GLY A 89 -9.85 25.81 4.89
C GLY A 89 -11.32 25.78 5.33
N ASN A 90 -12.01 26.90 5.14
CA ASN A 90 -13.40 27.10 5.57
C ASN A 90 -14.40 26.76 4.47
N LEU A 91 -15.59 26.29 4.85
CA LEU A 91 -16.67 25.97 3.94
C LEU A 91 -17.93 26.79 4.26
N LYS A 92 -18.46 27.49 3.27
CA LYS A 92 -19.73 28.22 3.41
C LYS A 92 -20.77 27.72 2.40
N VAL A 93 -21.99 27.47 2.89
CA VAL A 93 -23.10 26.99 2.07
C VAL A 93 -24.29 27.93 2.23
N GLY A 94 -24.52 28.78 1.23
CA GLY A 94 -25.62 29.74 1.20
C GLY A 94 -27.00 29.11 0.97
N GLY A 95 -27.06 27.90 0.40
CA GLY A 95 -28.28 27.14 0.19
C GLY A 95 -28.44 25.95 1.13
N SER A 96 -29.13 24.91 0.69
CA SER A 96 -29.29 23.66 1.45
C SER A 96 -28.06 22.76 1.33
N PHE A 97 -27.78 22.02 2.40
CA PHE A 97 -26.70 21.04 2.52
C PHE A 97 -27.27 19.63 2.61
N SER A 98 -26.79 18.71 1.77
CA SER A 98 -27.24 17.31 1.77
C SER A 98 -26.06 16.35 1.62
N ASN A 99 -25.71 15.65 2.69
CA ASN A 99 -24.62 14.69 2.73
C ASN A 99 -25.14 13.25 2.74
N HIS A 100 -24.64 12.44 1.81
CA HIS A 100 -24.79 10.98 1.81
C HIS A 100 -23.43 10.26 1.85
N GLY A 101 -22.31 11.00 1.91
CA GLY A 101 -20.95 10.46 1.86
C GLY A 101 -20.09 10.98 3.01
N TYR A 102 -18.83 11.29 2.74
CA TYR A 102 -17.86 11.71 3.75
C TYR A 102 -17.41 13.14 3.49
N ILE A 103 -17.52 14.00 4.51
CA ILE A 103 -17.11 15.41 4.43
C ILE A 103 -16.10 15.72 5.52
N TYR A 104 -14.98 16.30 5.11
CA TYR A 104 -13.90 16.75 5.98
C TYR A 104 -13.62 18.23 5.73
N VAL A 105 -13.76 19.06 6.75
CA VAL A 105 -13.46 20.49 6.70
C VAL A 105 -12.41 20.81 7.76
N TYR A 106 -11.27 21.36 7.36
CA TYR A 106 -10.17 21.65 8.28
C TYR A 106 -10.45 22.93 9.10
N GLY A 107 -11.10 23.92 8.48
CA GLY A 107 -11.58 25.13 9.15
C GLY A 107 -13.00 24.97 9.70
N SER A 108 -13.75 26.07 9.70
CA SER A 108 -15.16 26.10 10.12
C SER A 108 -16.11 25.86 8.95
N ILE A 109 -17.33 25.43 9.25
CA ILE A 109 -18.44 25.36 8.29
C ILE A 109 -19.58 26.30 8.70
N GLU A 110 -20.09 27.06 7.74
CA GLU A 110 -21.30 27.90 7.88
C GLU A 110 -22.35 27.43 6.86
N ILE A 111 -23.55 27.06 7.31
CA ILE A 111 -24.66 26.61 6.46
C ILE A 111 -25.87 27.52 6.72
N ALA A 112 -26.28 28.29 5.72
CA ALA A 112 -27.41 29.19 5.83
C ALA A 112 -28.78 28.48 5.68
N GLY A 113 -28.85 27.43 4.85
CA GLY A 113 -30.07 26.67 4.58
C GLY A 113 -30.24 25.43 5.46
N ALA A 114 -31.17 24.56 5.08
CA ALA A 114 -31.38 23.29 5.78
C ALA A 114 -30.20 22.33 5.56
N ALA A 115 -29.78 21.60 6.59
CA ALA A 115 -28.69 20.64 6.55
C ALA A 115 -29.19 19.22 6.84
N GLN A 116 -28.83 18.27 5.99
CA GLN A 116 -29.17 16.86 6.19
C GLN A 116 -27.94 15.99 6.06
N ASN A 117 -27.68 15.18 7.08
CA ASN A 117 -26.73 14.08 7.06
C ASN A 117 -27.51 12.77 7.07
N GLN A 118 -27.26 11.91 6.07
CA GLN A 118 -28.02 10.67 5.84
C GLN A 118 -27.36 9.47 6.54
N PRO A 119 -28.01 8.30 6.64
CA PRO A 119 -27.36 7.11 7.19
C PRO A 119 -26.09 6.72 6.40
N SER A 120 -25.11 6.12 7.09
CA SER A 120 -23.80 5.72 6.51
C SER A 120 -22.99 6.90 5.96
N SER A 121 -23.15 8.09 6.54
CA SER A 121 -22.47 9.31 6.12
C SER A 121 -21.77 10.00 7.30
N ARG A 122 -20.74 10.81 7.04
CA ARG A 122 -19.95 11.41 8.12
C ARG A 122 -19.56 12.84 7.82
N ILE A 123 -19.60 13.67 8.85
CA ILE A 123 -19.11 15.04 8.80
C ILE A 123 -18.08 15.25 9.92
N LYS A 124 -16.88 15.73 9.55
CA LYS A 124 -15.86 16.17 10.51
C LYS A 124 -15.41 17.60 10.19
N VAL A 125 -15.42 18.45 11.20
CA VAL A 125 -15.09 19.88 11.07
C VAL A 125 -14.15 20.31 12.19
N GLY A 126 -13.18 21.16 11.88
CA GLY A 126 -12.18 21.60 12.86
C GLY A 126 -12.44 22.82 13.65
N GLY A 127 -12.98 23.80 12.97
CA GLY A 127 -13.54 24.93 13.62
C GLY A 127 -14.98 24.64 14.04
N ASP A 128 -15.74 25.70 13.96
CA ASP A 128 -17.14 25.73 14.35
C ASP A 128 -18.02 25.14 13.26
N ILE A 129 -19.16 24.58 13.67
CA ILE A 129 -20.27 24.25 12.79
C ILE A 129 -21.41 25.21 13.11
N ASP A 130 -21.73 26.11 12.17
CA ASP A 130 -22.85 27.03 12.30
C ASP A 130 -23.93 26.72 11.26
N ILE A 131 -25.15 26.37 11.68
CA ILE A 131 -26.26 26.04 10.78
C ILE A 131 -27.47 26.92 11.09
N ALA A 132 -27.72 27.92 10.26
CA ALA A 132 -28.87 28.82 10.47
C ALA A 132 -30.23 28.13 10.19
N GLY A 133 -30.25 27.11 9.32
CA GLY A 133 -31.46 26.38 8.96
C GLY A 133 -31.75 25.15 9.82
N ALA A 134 -32.83 24.43 9.48
CA ALA A 134 -33.16 23.16 10.15
C ALA A 134 -32.12 22.08 9.82
N ALA A 135 -31.72 21.29 10.82
CA ALA A 135 -30.73 20.24 10.68
C ALA A 135 -31.33 18.85 10.96
N SER A 136 -30.89 17.82 10.26
CA SER A 136 -31.18 16.42 10.62
C SER A 136 -29.91 15.60 10.48
N ASP A 137 -29.67 14.74 11.45
CA ASP A 137 -28.56 13.81 11.45
C ASP A 137 -29.12 12.39 11.58
N HIS A 138 -28.43 11.45 10.96
CA HIS A 138 -28.75 10.03 10.97
C HIS A 138 -27.48 9.19 11.17
N ASP A 139 -26.35 9.82 11.53
CA ASP A 139 -25.04 9.19 11.68
C ASP A 139 -24.09 10.04 12.56
N VAL A 140 -22.80 10.16 12.21
CA VAL A 140 -21.77 10.82 13.03
C VAL A 140 -21.43 12.22 12.53
N VAL A 141 -21.56 13.21 13.42
CA VAL A 141 -21.07 14.58 13.26
C VAL A 141 -20.03 14.90 14.35
N ARG A 142 -18.86 15.41 13.95
CA ARG A 142 -17.82 15.87 14.88
C ARG A 142 -17.38 17.30 14.61
N ALA A 143 -17.27 18.11 15.66
CA ALA A 143 -16.75 19.47 15.62
C ALA A 143 -15.60 19.66 16.62
N GLY A 144 -14.49 20.25 16.15
CA GLY A 144 -13.37 20.70 16.98
C GLY A 144 -13.61 22.07 17.64
N GLY A 145 -14.57 22.85 17.14
CA GLY A 145 -15.02 24.10 17.74
C GLY A 145 -16.36 23.96 18.47
N THR A 146 -17.22 24.95 18.29
CA THR A 146 -18.59 25.01 18.79
C THR A 146 -19.59 24.60 17.71
N ILE A 147 -20.76 24.11 18.11
CA ILE A 147 -21.90 23.90 17.21
C ILE A 147 -23.00 24.88 17.61
N THR A 148 -23.27 25.87 16.77
CA THR A 148 -24.23 26.96 17.05
C THR A 148 -25.52 26.80 16.27
N SER A 149 -26.16 25.63 16.37
CA SER A 149 -27.47 25.40 15.75
C SER A 149 -28.12 24.10 16.22
N ILE A 150 -29.23 24.19 16.96
CA ILE A 150 -29.89 23.03 17.57
C ILE A 150 -31.36 23.02 17.17
N ASN A 151 -31.65 22.25 16.13
CA ASN A 151 -32.91 21.58 15.88
C ASN A 151 -32.57 20.31 15.08
N ILE A 152 -31.66 19.48 15.62
CA ILE A 152 -31.25 18.22 15.00
C ILE A 152 -32.30 17.17 15.38
N PHE A 153 -32.91 16.56 14.37
CA PHE A 153 -33.90 15.49 14.54
C PHE A 153 -33.35 14.20 13.89
N GLY A 154 -33.26 13.10 14.65
CA GLY A 154 -32.72 11.80 14.20
C GLY A 154 -32.92 10.69 15.25
N GLU A 155 -33.02 9.42 14.83
CA GLU A 155 -33.24 8.26 15.74
C GLU A 155 -31.94 7.61 16.26
N ASP A 156 -30.75 7.97 15.77
CA ASP A 156 -29.46 7.32 16.11
C ASP A 156 -28.26 8.31 16.15
N ASP A 157 -28.40 9.44 16.86
CA ASP A 157 -27.43 10.55 16.80
C ASP A 157 -26.20 10.34 17.71
N TYR A 158 -25.00 10.44 17.12
CA TYR A 158 -23.74 10.60 17.86
C TYR A 158 -23.03 11.90 17.45
N ILE A 159 -23.46 13.01 18.04
CA ILE A 159 -22.79 14.31 17.88
C ILE A 159 -21.70 14.45 18.95
N TYR A 160 -20.45 14.57 18.52
CA TYR A 160 -19.31 14.81 19.40
C TYR A 160 -18.76 16.22 19.21
N VAL A 161 -18.75 17.01 20.29
CA VAL A 161 -18.13 18.34 20.34
C VAL A 161 -16.99 18.26 21.34
N SER A 162 -15.75 18.36 20.88
CA SER A 162 -14.57 18.34 21.75
C SER A 162 -13.65 19.52 21.42
N PRO A 163 -13.75 20.64 22.15
CA PRO A 163 -12.96 21.84 21.91
C PRO A 163 -11.46 21.69 22.25
N THR A 164 -11.05 20.54 22.79
CA THR A 164 -9.67 20.23 23.17
C THR A 164 -9.22 18.86 22.66
N ASP A 165 -9.85 18.30 21.63
CA ASP A 165 -9.32 17.10 21.00
C ASP A 165 -7.99 17.46 20.31
N ASP A 166 -6.87 17.22 21.00
CA ASP A 166 -5.56 17.00 20.40
C ASP A 166 -5.61 15.87 19.33
N ASP A 167 -6.72 15.11 19.34
CA ASP A 167 -7.09 14.05 18.41
C ASP A 167 -7.78 14.55 17.12
N PHE A 168 -8.09 15.86 17.01
CA PHE A 168 -8.66 16.42 15.77
C PHE A 168 -7.73 16.11 14.59
N LEU A 169 -6.43 16.42 14.70
CA LEU A 169 -5.40 16.10 13.71
C LEU A 169 -5.08 14.60 13.59
N ALA A 170 -5.39 13.77 14.59
CA ALA A 170 -5.21 12.32 14.54
C ALA A 170 -6.44 11.58 13.98
N TYR A 171 -7.59 12.27 13.88
CA TYR A 171 -8.83 11.76 13.31
C TYR A 171 -9.19 12.40 11.96
N PHE A 172 -8.46 13.43 11.50
CA PHE A 172 -8.31 13.58 10.05
C PHE A 172 -7.70 12.29 9.55
N PRO A 173 -8.20 11.72 8.45
CA PRO A 173 -7.26 10.96 7.66
C PRO A 173 -6.10 11.91 7.39
N SER A 174 -4.96 11.70 8.05
CA SER A 174 -3.76 11.60 7.24
C SER A 174 -4.21 10.75 6.06
N PHE A 175 -4.33 11.34 4.87
CA PHE A 175 -4.72 10.63 3.65
C PHE A 175 -3.58 9.68 3.25
N SER A 176 -3.32 8.76 4.16
CA SER A 176 -2.48 7.59 4.16
C SER A 176 -2.85 6.84 5.45
N LEU A 177 -4.04 6.26 5.48
CA LEU A 177 -4.07 4.87 5.91
C LEU A 177 -4.44 4.10 4.65
N PRO A 178 -3.42 3.60 3.95
CA PRO A 178 -3.61 2.79 2.76
C PRO A 178 -4.51 1.59 3.04
N VAL A 179 -4.91 0.87 2.00
CA VAL A 179 -5.59 -0.44 2.13
C VAL A 179 -4.93 -1.27 3.24
N GLU A 180 -5.69 -1.64 4.27
CA GLU A 180 -5.14 -2.50 5.31
C GLU A 180 -5.32 -3.96 4.89
N LEU A 181 -4.23 -4.65 4.55
CA LEU A 181 -4.29 -6.08 4.28
C LEU A 181 -4.33 -6.88 5.58
N SER A 182 -5.38 -7.69 5.75
CA SER A 182 -5.42 -8.73 6.79
C SER A 182 -4.66 -9.99 6.36
N ALA A 183 -4.55 -10.25 5.06
CA ALA A 183 -3.79 -11.37 4.53
C ALA A 183 -3.30 -11.11 3.09
N PHE A 184 -2.10 -11.61 2.79
CA PHE A 184 -1.60 -11.76 1.42
C PHE A 184 -0.79 -13.06 1.35
N ASN A 185 -1.21 -13.99 0.50
CA ASN A 185 -0.59 -15.30 0.37
C ASN A 185 -0.59 -15.79 -1.07
N VAL A 186 0.37 -16.66 -1.38
CA VAL A 186 0.47 -17.35 -2.66
C VAL A 186 0.55 -18.85 -2.39
N THR A 187 -0.27 -19.62 -3.08
CA THR A 187 -0.29 -21.09 -2.99
C THR A 187 -0.15 -21.67 -4.37
N LYS A 188 0.79 -22.60 -4.54
CA LYS A 188 1.08 -23.24 -5.82
C LYS A 188 0.48 -24.64 -5.84
N VAL A 189 -0.25 -24.96 -6.91
CA VAL A 189 -0.71 -26.32 -7.24
C VAL A 189 -0.33 -26.60 -8.69
N GLU A 190 0.57 -27.57 -8.91
CA GLU A 190 1.12 -27.93 -10.23
C GLU A 190 1.76 -26.75 -10.99
N GLU A 191 1.18 -26.28 -12.08
CA GLU A 191 1.66 -25.14 -12.87
C GLU A 191 0.89 -23.85 -12.58
N VAL A 192 -0.06 -23.88 -11.64
CA VAL A 192 -0.91 -22.73 -11.31
C VAL A 192 -0.56 -22.20 -9.92
N VAL A 193 -0.35 -20.90 -9.83
CA VAL A 193 -0.22 -20.17 -8.57
C VAL A 193 -1.52 -19.42 -8.30
N ALA A 194 -2.16 -19.69 -7.17
CA ALA A 194 -3.26 -18.91 -6.64
C ALA A 194 -2.70 -17.80 -5.74
N ILE A 195 -2.98 -16.56 -6.12
CA ILE A 195 -2.62 -15.34 -5.39
C ILE A 195 -3.88 -14.87 -4.67
N ASN A 196 -3.87 -14.94 -3.33
CA ASN A 196 -5.02 -14.56 -2.51
C ASN A 196 -4.65 -13.42 -1.59
N TRP A 197 -5.53 -12.44 -1.47
CA TRP A 197 -5.41 -11.41 -0.45
C TRP A 197 -6.76 -11.07 0.14
N THR A 198 -6.69 -10.46 1.32
CA THR A 198 -7.88 -10.05 2.05
C THR A 198 -7.60 -8.68 2.65
N THR A 199 -8.47 -7.73 2.34
CA THR A 199 -8.47 -6.39 2.95
C THR A 199 -9.24 -6.46 4.26
N ALA A 200 -8.75 -5.82 5.31
CA ALA A 200 -9.48 -5.57 6.55
C ALA A 200 -10.41 -4.37 6.37
N SER A 201 -9.89 -3.33 5.71
CA SER A 201 -10.62 -2.16 5.24
C SER A 201 -10.01 -1.64 3.94
N GLU A 202 -10.82 -0.95 3.16
CA GLU A 202 -10.42 -0.24 1.95
C GLU A 202 -10.91 1.19 2.08
N ILE A 203 -10.01 2.15 1.94
CA ILE A 203 -10.36 3.56 1.91
C ILE A 203 -9.70 4.11 0.67
N ASN A 204 -10.46 4.77 -0.18
CA ASN A 204 -9.97 5.40 -1.39
C ASN A 204 -9.29 4.44 -2.40
N SER A 205 -9.54 3.13 -2.34
CA SER A 205 -8.85 2.15 -3.19
C SER A 205 -9.53 2.00 -4.55
N ALA A 206 -8.81 2.24 -5.65
CA ALA A 206 -9.35 2.06 -7.00
C ALA A 206 -9.26 0.60 -7.47
N TYR A 207 -8.04 0.04 -7.45
CA TYR A 207 -7.79 -1.32 -7.91
C TYR A 207 -6.44 -1.85 -7.42
N PHE A 208 -6.29 -3.17 -7.55
CA PHE A 208 -5.04 -3.89 -7.36
C PHE A 208 -4.53 -4.37 -8.72
N ASP A 209 -3.33 -3.96 -9.09
CA ASP A 209 -2.54 -4.63 -10.12
C ASP A 209 -1.78 -5.77 -9.47
N VAL A 210 -2.18 -7.00 -9.78
CA VAL A 210 -1.41 -8.19 -9.38
C VAL A 210 -0.22 -8.28 -10.33
N GLN A 211 0.98 -8.19 -9.78
CA GLN A 211 2.20 -8.12 -10.57
C GLN A 211 3.12 -9.31 -10.32
N ARG A 212 3.72 -9.79 -11.41
CA ARG A 212 4.69 -10.88 -11.43
C ARG A 212 6.07 -10.39 -11.83
N SER A 213 7.12 -11.00 -11.28
CA SER A 213 8.50 -10.81 -11.71
C SER A 213 9.30 -12.10 -11.59
N THR A 214 10.27 -12.30 -12.49
CA THR A 214 11.26 -13.39 -12.43
C THR A 214 12.63 -12.92 -11.91
N ASP A 215 12.83 -11.61 -11.73
CA ASP A 215 14.12 -11.01 -11.37
C ASP A 215 14.04 -9.96 -10.23
N LYS A 216 12.84 -9.72 -9.69
CA LYS A 216 12.46 -8.69 -8.70
C LYS A 216 12.63 -7.23 -9.17
N ARG A 217 13.01 -7.00 -10.42
CA ARG A 217 13.29 -5.67 -10.98
C ARG A 217 12.25 -5.27 -12.00
N ASN A 218 11.99 -6.16 -12.95
CA ASN A 218 11.00 -5.98 -14.00
C ASN A 218 9.71 -6.66 -13.57
N TRP A 219 8.63 -5.88 -13.48
CA TRP A 219 7.33 -6.34 -13.02
C TRP A 219 6.33 -6.20 -14.15
N GLU A 220 5.58 -7.27 -14.42
CA GLU A 220 4.46 -7.28 -15.36
C GLU A 220 3.15 -7.41 -14.59
N THR A 221 2.12 -6.65 -14.98
CA THR A 221 0.77 -6.83 -14.43
C THR A 221 0.13 -8.04 -15.11
N ILE A 222 -0.19 -9.06 -14.31
CA ILE A 222 -0.88 -10.27 -14.80
C ILE A 222 -2.39 -10.07 -14.83
N GLU A 223 -2.94 -9.34 -13.86
CA GLU A 223 -4.36 -9.05 -13.77
C GLU A 223 -4.60 -7.77 -12.96
N ARG A 224 -5.63 -7.01 -13.33
CA ARG A 224 -6.13 -5.86 -12.59
C ARG A 224 -7.47 -6.21 -11.97
N VAL A 225 -7.59 -6.04 -10.67
CA VAL A 225 -8.81 -6.34 -9.91
C VAL A 225 -9.32 -5.05 -9.26
N ASN A 226 -10.55 -4.64 -9.60
CA ASN A 226 -11.15 -3.46 -9.00
C ASN A 226 -11.35 -3.66 -7.49
N ALA A 227 -11.00 -2.65 -6.71
CA ALA A 227 -11.29 -2.59 -5.29
C ALA A 227 -12.74 -2.14 -5.07
N GLN A 228 -13.20 -2.15 -3.81
CA GLN A 228 -14.53 -1.65 -3.44
C GLN A 228 -14.61 -0.12 -3.34
N GLY A 229 -13.51 0.61 -3.53
CA GLY A 229 -13.48 2.06 -3.30
C GLY A 229 -13.35 2.38 -1.82
N ASN A 230 -14.44 2.19 -1.08
CA ASN A 230 -14.52 2.37 0.36
C ASN A 230 -15.25 1.18 0.99
N SER A 231 -14.61 0.50 1.93
CA SER A 231 -15.15 -0.66 2.64
C SER A 231 -14.59 -0.72 4.05
N ASP A 232 -15.47 -0.69 5.06
CA ASP A 232 -15.12 -0.97 6.45
C ASP A 232 -15.27 -2.47 6.81
N VAL A 233 -15.61 -3.30 5.83
CA VAL A 233 -15.75 -4.76 5.96
C VAL A 233 -14.65 -5.48 5.19
N SER A 234 -14.29 -6.67 5.68
CA SER A 234 -13.24 -7.46 5.03
C SER A 234 -13.68 -8.00 3.67
N VAL A 235 -12.82 -7.86 2.67
CA VAL A 235 -13.05 -8.32 1.30
C VAL A 235 -11.93 -9.25 0.89
N ALA A 236 -12.29 -10.42 0.34
CA ALA A 236 -11.34 -11.41 -0.13
C ALA A 236 -11.28 -11.42 -1.66
N TYR A 237 -10.06 -11.53 -2.19
CA TYR A 237 -9.76 -11.51 -3.62
C TYR A 237 -8.85 -12.68 -3.98
N GLN A 238 -8.96 -13.12 -5.24
CA GLN A 238 -8.14 -14.20 -5.78
C GLN A 238 -7.83 -13.95 -7.26
N VAL A 239 -6.58 -14.20 -7.64
CA VAL A 239 -6.12 -14.28 -9.02
C VAL A 239 -5.35 -15.59 -9.20
N ASN A 240 -5.52 -16.26 -10.34
CA ASN A 240 -4.79 -17.47 -10.68
C ASN A 240 -3.84 -17.20 -11.84
N ASP A 241 -2.58 -17.56 -11.68
CA ASP A 241 -1.54 -17.39 -12.69
C ASP A 241 -0.97 -18.74 -13.11
N ASN A 242 -1.03 -19.05 -14.42
CA ASN A 242 -0.37 -20.23 -14.97
C ASN A 242 1.07 -19.88 -15.32
N ILE A 243 1.99 -20.47 -14.56
CA ILE A 243 3.41 -20.16 -14.63
C ILE A 243 4.19 -21.12 -15.54
N GLY A 244 3.57 -22.20 -16.02
CA GLY A 244 4.22 -23.26 -16.78
C GLY A 244 5.56 -23.70 -16.17
N ASN A 245 6.65 -23.50 -16.92
CA ASN A 245 8.01 -23.91 -16.57
C ASN A 245 8.88 -22.80 -15.96
N LEU A 246 8.29 -21.72 -15.43
CA LEU A 246 9.06 -20.68 -14.75
C LEU A 246 9.55 -21.19 -13.38
N ASN A 247 10.88 -21.18 -13.13
CA ASN A 247 11.50 -21.81 -11.96
C ASN A 247 11.35 -21.00 -10.66
N GLU A 248 11.44 -19.68 -10.76
CA GLU A 248 11.37 -18.79 -9.61
C GLU A 248 10.60 -17.54 -9.98
N ILE A 249 9.59 -17.22 -9.17
CA ILE A 249 8.62 -16.18 -9.47
C ILE A 249 8.33 -15.42 -8.19
N TYR A 250 8.12 -14.12 -8.36
CA TYR A 250 7.78 -13.21 -7.31
C TYR A 250 6.45 -12.54 -7.64
N TYR A 251 5.56 -12.46 -6.66
CA TYR A 251 4.29 -11.77 -6.78
C TYR A 251 4.23 -10.61 -5.81
N ARG A 252 3.66 -9.49 -6.26
CA ARG A 252 3.32 -8.36 -5.40
C ARG A 252 1.94 -7.84 -5.79
N LEU A 253 1.28 -7.18 -4.86
CA LEU A 253 0.14 -6.33 -5.18
C LEU A 253 0.67 -4.92 -5.35
N TYR A 254 0.29 -4.29 -6.45
CA TYR A 254 0.51 -2.88 -6.72
C TYR A 254 -0.87 -2.23 -6.64
N GLN A 255 -1.20 -1.70 -5.47
CA GLN A 255 -2.49 -1.11 -5.17
C GLN A 255 -2.47 0.36 -5.61
N ILE A 256 -3.56 0.79 -6.25
CA ILE A 256 -3.75 2.15 -6.74
C ILE A 256 -5.01 2.70 -6.09
N ASP A 257 -4.88 3.86 -5.46
CA ASP A 257 -5.99 4.65 -4.93
C ASP A 257 -6.70 5.45 -6.03
N LEU A 258 -7.92 5.93 -5.76
CA LEU A 258 -8.71 6.74 -6.71
C LEU A 258 -8.05 8.10 -7.00
N ASP A 259 -7.15 8.56 -6.14
CA ASP A 259 -6.31 9.74 -6.34
C ASP A 259 -5.00 9.46 -7.08
N GLY A 260 -4.71 8.20 -7.40
CA GLY A 260 -3.48 7.76 -8.06
C GLY A 260 -2.32 7.48 -7.11
N ALA A 261 -2.50 7.58 -5.79
CA ALA A 261 -1.52 7.09 -4.83
C ALA A 261 -1.32 5.58 -4.99
N VAL A 262 -0.14 5.11 -4.60
CA VAL A 262 0.28 3.73 -4.82
C VAL A 262 0.83 3.15 -3.54
N GLU A 263 0.38 1.94 -3.23
CA GLU A 263 1.00 1.08 -2.25
C GLU A 263 1.42 -0.27 -2.85
N ILE A 264 2.50 -0.85 -2.32
CA ILE A 264 3.03 -2.12 -2.79
C ILE A 264 3.10 -3.11 -1.63
N PHE A 265 2.47 -4.28 -1.81
CA PHE A 265 2.50 -5.36 -0.84
C PHE A 265 3.32 -6.55 -1.33
N GLY A 266 4.17 -7.10 -0.45
CA GLY A 266 5.09 -8.20 -0.74
C GLY A 266 6.50 -7.70 -1.10
N PRO A 267 7.24 -8.37 -2.02
CA PRO A 267 6.80 -9.50 -2.81
C PRO A 267 6.85 -10.84 -2.07
N LEU A 268 5.97 -11.76 -2.45
CA LEU A 268 5.99 -13.16 -2.05
C LEU A 268 6.69 -13.99 -3.13
N GLN A 269 7.52 -14.93 -2.69
CA GLN A 269 8.28 -15.82 -3.59
C GLN A 269 7.56 -17.16 -3.75
N VAL A 270 7.44 -17.60 -5.00
CA VAL A 270 7.05 -18.97 -5.35
C VAL A 270 8.20 -19.60 -6.11
N LYS A 271 8.75 -20.67 -5.55
CA LYS A 271 9.68 -21.53 -6.28
C LYS A 271 8.88 -22.64 -6.94
N ASN A 272 9.03 -22.75 -8.24
CA ASN A 272 8.62 -23.92 -8.95
C ASN A 272 9.67 -24.99 -8.68
N ASN A 273 9.50 -25.70 -7.56
CA ASN A 273 10.26 -26.92 -7.25
C ASN A 273 9.80 -28.06 -8.18
N SER A 274 9.71 -27.80 -9.49
CA SER A 274 9.57 -28.85 -10.51
C SER A 274 10.86 -29.65 -10.65
N SER A 275 11.98 -29.09 -10.23
CA SER A 275 13.24 -29.81 -10.23
C SER A 275 13.28 -30.79 -9.06
N ASN A 276 13.16 -32.09 -9.37
CA ASN A 276 13.60 -33.16 -8.47
C ASN A 276 15.12 -33.10 -8.20
N LEU A 277 15.84 -32.18 -8.85
CA LEU A 277 17.27 -32.01 -8.73
C LEU A 277 17.67 -31.64 -7.30
N LYS A 278 18.37 -32.56 -6.65
CA LYS A 278 19.01 -32.33 -5.35
C LYS A 278 20.52 -32.38 -5.56
N ILE A 279 21.20 -31.33 -5.12
CA ILE A 279 22.66 -31.25 -5.13
C ILE A 279 23.14 -31.20 -3.69
N SER A 280 24.09 -32.06 -3.34
CA SER A 280 24.74 -32.04 -2.03
C SER A 280 26.23 -32.25 -2.17
N THR A 281 27.01 -31.75 -1.21
CA THR A 281 28.47 -31.83 -1.23
C THR A 281 28.97 -32.46 0.07
N TYR A 282 29.91 -33.40 -0.03
CA TYR A 282 30.50 -34.08 1.13
C TYR A 282 31.90 -34.64 0.81
N PRO A 283 32.78 -34.80 1.81
CA PRO A 283 32.62 -34.32 3.18
C PRO A 283 32.80 -32.79 3.27
N ASN A 284 32.21 -32.21 4.32
CA ASN A 284 32.44 -30.82 4.72
C ASN A 284 32.31 -30.74 6.24
N PRO A 285 33.39 -30.46 7.00
CA PRO A 285 34.73 -30.04 6.54
C PRO A 285 35.51 -31.14 5.77
N ILE A 286 36.52 -30.74 5.00
CA ILE A 286 37.38 -31.62 4.20
C ILE A 286 38.87 -31.31 4.44
N THR A 287 39.75 -32.31 4.37
CA THR A 287 41.21 -32.10 4.35
C THR A 287 41.72 -31.94 2.92
N SER A 288 42.84 -31.23 2.70
CA SER A 288 43.39 -31.02 1.34
C SER A 288 43.82 -32.30 0.62
N SER A 289 43.95 -33.43 1.33
CA SER A 289 44.23 -34.75 0.75
C SER A 289 42.99 -35.54 0.34
N GLU A 290 41.79 -35.09 0.74
CA GLU A 290 40.53 -35.74 0.42
C GLU A 290 39.93 -35.17 -0.87
N LYS A 291 39.02 -35.93 -1.49
CA LYS A 291 38.28 -35.46 -2.66
C LYS A 291 36.86 -35.06 -2.26
N LEU A 292 36.40 -33.92 -2.77
CA LEU A 292 35.03 -33.47 -2.56
C LEU A 292 34.10 -34.26 -3.48
N SER A 293 33.11 -34.93 -2.91
CA SER A 293 32.03 -35.58 -3.63
C SER A 293 30.84 -34.65 -3.75
N ILE A 294 30.28 -34.59 -4.94
CA ILE A 294 29.08 -33.83 -5.29
C ILE A 294 28.05 -34.86 -5.75
N LEU A 295 27.04 -35.08 -4.93
CA LEU A 295 25.91 -35.95 -5.24
C LEU A 295 24.83 -35.12 -5.90
N ILE A 296 24.43 -35.53 -7.10
CA ILE A 296 23.42 -34.90 -7.93
C ILE A 296 22.34 -35.96 -8.16
N GLU A 297 21.13 -35.72 -7.70
CA GLU A 297 20.00 -36.67 -7.80
C GLU A 297 18.83 -36.02 -8.49
N GLY A 298 18.01 -36.79 -9.21
CA GLY A 298 16.77 -36.28 -9.81
C GLY A 298 16.98 -35.54 -11.14
N MET A 299 18.02 -35.90 -11.89
CA MET A 299 18.25 -35.41 -13.25
C MET A 299 17.25 -36.03 -14.22
N GLU A 300 16.51 -35.19 -14.94
CA GLU A 300 15.47 -35.64 -15.90
C GLU A 300 15.97 -35.70 -17.35
N SER A 301 17.11 -35.05 -17.65
CA SER A 301 17.80 -35.11 -18.93
C SER A 301 19.31 -35.01 -18.73
N SER A 302 20.10 -35.39 -19.75
CA SER A 302 21.56 -35.26 -19.68
C SER A 302 21.96 -33.81 -19.89
N GLU A 303 22.72 -33.24 -18.95
CA GLU A 303 23.11 -31.81 -18.96
C GLU A 303 24.59 -31.62 -18.62
N SER A 304 25.16 -30.50 -19.05
CA SER A 304 26.48 -30.07 -18.60
C SER A 304 26.40 -29.45 -17.20
N CYS A 305 27.33 -29.85 -16.33
CA CYS A 305 27.49 -29.40 -14.96
C CYS A 305 28.82 -28.64 -14.82
N SER A 306 28.71 -27.33 -14.59
CA SER A 306 29.85 -26.47 -14.28
C SER A 306 30.06 -26.38 -12.77
N ILE A 307 31.25 -26.71 -12.31
CA ILE A 307 31.65 -26.64 -10.90
C ILE A 307 32.78 -25.63 -10.77
N ILE A 308 32.55 -24.58 -9.98
CA ILE A 308 33.49 -23.48 -9.78
C ILE A 308 33.74 -23.28 -8.29
N ILE A 309 35.01 -23.19 -7.89
CA ILE A 309 35.42 -22.95 -6.49
C ILE A 309 36.11 -21.59 -6.40
N TYR A 310 35.64 -20.77 -5.45
CA TYR A 310 36.22 -19.47 -5.10
C TYR A 310 36.79 -19.47 -3.69
N ASP A 311 37.82 -18.67 -3.45
CA ASP A 311 38.27 -18.34 -2.09
C ASP A 311 37.37 -17.26 -1.44
N THR A 312 37.64 -16.91 -0.18
CA THR A 312 36.87 -15.87 0.54
C THR A 312 37.01 -14.46 -0.03
N LYS A 313 37.99 -14.22 -0.91
CA LYS A 313 38.20 -12.94 -1.61
C LYS A 313 37.54 -12.94 -2.99
N GLY A 314 36.83 -14.00 -3.36
CA GLY A 314 36.20 -14.17 -4.67
C GLY A 314 37.20 -14.52 -5.78
N LYS A 315 38.44 -14.89 -5.45
CA LYS A 315 39.41 -15.36 -6.44
C LYS A 315 39.00 -16.75 -6.90
N LEU A 316 38.96 -16.96 -8.22
CA LEU A 316 38.78 -18.26 -8.82
C LEU A 316 39.94 -19.20 -8.46
N VAL A 317 39.63 -20.35 -7.87
CA VAL A 317 40.61 -21.38 -7.50
C VAL A 317 40.52 -22.59 -8.44
N LEU A 318 39.31 -23.01 -8.78
CA LEU A 318 39.06 -24.13 -9.68
C LEU A 318 37.82 -23.86 -10.54
N ALA A 319 37.86 -24.27 -11.81
CA ALA A 319 36.68 -24.39 -12.67
C ALA A 319 36.80 -25.69 -13.46
N THR A 320 35.73 -26.48 -13.50
CA THR A 320 35.66 -27.74 -14.25
C THR A 320 34.25 -27.96 -14.77
N GLU A 321 34.14 -28.67 -15.89
CA GLU A 321 32.88 -29.06 -16.51
C GLU A 321 32.77 -30.59 -16.55
N HIS A 322 31.56 -31.09 -16.32
CA HIS A 322 31.25 -32.51 -16.34
C HIS A 322 29.90 -32.75 -16.99
N GLU A 323 29.75 -33.86 -17.71
CA GLU A 323 28.41 -34.30 -18.11
C GLU A 323 27.73 -35.06 -16.98
N VAL A 324 26.45 -34.77 -16.76
CA VAL A 324 25.60 -35.43 -15.78
C VAL A 324 24.47 -36.13 -16.52
N GLU A 325 24.42 -37.45 -16.39
CA GLU A 325 23.40 -38.30 -16.99
C GLU A 325 22.09 -38.27 -16.19
N ILE A 326 21.03 -38.81 -16.81
CA ILE A 326 19.70 -38.96 -16.21
C ILE A 326 19.78 -39.80 -14.92
N GLY A 327 19.00 -39.43 -13.89
CA GLY A 327 18.95 -40.12 -12.61
C GLY A 327 19.85 -39.50 -11.55
N SER A 328 20.71 -40.31 -10.93
CA SER A 328 21.63 -39.87 -9.88
C SER A 328 23.07 -40.10 -10.29
N SER A 329 23.94 -39.11 -10.05
CA SER A 329 25.37 -39.17 -10.32
C SER A 329 26.19 -38.60 -9.18
N ILE A 330 27.42 -39.10 -9.03
CA ILE A 330 28.40 -38.53 -8.11
C ILE A 330 29.57 -38.01 -8.92
N LYS A 331 29.92 -36.74 -8.74
CA LYS A 331 31.13 -36.13 -9.29
C LYS A 331 32.15 -35.93 -8.17
N THR A 332 33.41 -36.14 -8.49
CA THR A 332 34.49 -36.09 -7.50
C THR A 332 35.52 -35.06 -7.93
N ILE A 333 35.81 -34.11 -7.04
CA ILE A 333 36.69 -32.97 -7.27
C ILE A 333 37.95 -33.11 -6.42
N ASP A 334 39.10 -32.97 -7.07
CA ASP A 334 40.39 -32.93 -6.39
C ASP A 334 40.52 -31.61 -5.62
N THR A 335 40.79 -31.69 -4.31
CA THR A 335 40.92 -30.51 -3.45
C THR A 335 42.37 -30.19 -3.07
N SER A 336 43.35 -30.89 -3.63
CA SER A 336 44.78 -30.69 -3.33
C SER A 336 45.28 -29.27 -3.64
N MET A 337 44.60 -28.56 -4.54
CA MET A 337 44.91 -27.18 -4.93
C MET A 337 44.28 -26.14 -3.99
N LEU A 338 43.37 -26.55 -3.09
CA LEU A 338 42.67 -25.64 -2.18
C LEU A 338 43.54 -25.34 -0.96
N THR A 339 43.61 -24.07 -0.58
CA THR A 339 44.30 -23.66 0.64
C THR A 339 43.44 -23.94 1.88
N GLN A 340 44.06 -24.00 3.06
CA GLN A 340 43.31 -24.09 4.32
C GLN A 340 42.37 -22.88 4.48
N GLY A 341 41.12 -23.13 4.83
CA GLY A 341 40.12 -22.09 5.09
C GLY A 341 38.80 -22.29 4.35
N LEU A 342 37.94 -21.28 4.43
CA LEU A 342 36.62 -21.29 3.81
C LEU A 342 36.71 -21.04 2.30
N HIS A 343 36.01 -21.87 1.53
CA HIS A 343 35.82 -21.74 0.09
C HIS A 343 34.33 -21.75 -0.23
N PHE A 344 33.96 -21.24 -1.41
CA PHE A 344 32.60 -21.28 -1.94
C PHE A 344 32.58 -22.12 -3.21
N VAL A 345 31.76 -23.17 -3.23
CA VAL A 345 31.57 -24.06 -4.37
C VAL A 345 30.25 -23.68 -5.04
N LYS A 346 30.31 -23.20 -6.27
CA LYS A 346 29.16 -22.93 -7.12
C LYS A 346 28.99 -24.08 -8.11
N ILE A 347 27.79 -24.63 -8.19
CA ILE A 347 27.43 -25.72 -9.10
C ILE A 347 26.28 -25.23 -9.97
N SER A 348 26.45 -25.32 -11.29
CA SER A 348 25.47 -24.86 -12.28
C SER A 348 25.14 -26.01 -13.24
N ILE A 349 23.87 -26.40 -13.32
CA ILE A 349 23.37 -27.48 -14.19
C ILE A 349 22.14 -26.95 -14.92
N GLY A 350 22.23 -26.79 -16.24
CA GLY A 350 21.18 -26.12 -17.02
C GLY A 350 20.85 -24.72 -16.45
N LYS A 351 19.61 -24.53 -15.97
CA LYS A 351 19.17 -23.29 -15.31
C LYS A 351 19.38 -23.27 -13.78
N GLU A 352 19.64 -24.43 -13.18
CA GLU A 352 19.77 -24.57 -11.74
C GLU A 352 21.17 -24.15 -11.27
N ASN A 353 21.21 -23.41 -10.16
CA ASN A 353 22.44 -22.90 -9.58
C ASN A 353 22.40 -23.09 -8.07
N GLU A 354 23.37 -23.82 -7.54
CA GLU A 354 23.51 -24.07 -6.11
C GLU A 354 24.89 -23.60 -5.61
N ALA A 355 24.93 -23.11 -4.38
CA ALA A 355 26.16 -22.60 -3.78
C ALA A 355 26.37 -23.19 -2.38
N PHE A 356 27.53 -23.79 -2.16
CA PHE A 356 27.91 -24.44 -0.91
C PHE A 356 29.13 -23.75 -0.29
N LYS A 357 29.13 -23.67 1.05
CA LYS A 357 30.33 -23.31 1.82
C LYS A 357 31.14 -24.59 2.03
N LEU A 358 32.43 -24.58 1.69
CA LEU A 358 33.35 -25.69 1.92
C LEU A 358 34.45 -25.26 2.88
N LEU A 359 34.57 -25.93 4.03
CA LEU A 359 35.65 -25.68 4.97
C LEU A 359 36.80 -26.66 4.72
N VAL A 360 37.95 -26.15 4.29
CA VAL A 360 39.19 -26.94 4.14
C VAL A 360 40.00 -26.85 5.42
N SER A 361 40.12 -27.97 6.15
CA SER A 361 40.95 -28.11 7.34
C SER A 361 42.34 -28.66 7.02
N LYS A 362 43.25 -28.49 7.97
CA LYS A 362 44.64 -28.96 7.89
C LYS A 362 44.75 -30.47 7.82
#